data_AF-A0A3B6NQG6-F1
#
_entry.id   AF-A0A3B6NQG6-F1
#
_cell.length_a   1.000
_cell.length_b   1.000
_cell.length_c   1.000
_cell.angle_alpha   90.00
_cell.angle_beta   90.00
_cell.angle_gamma   90.00
#
_symmetry.space_group_name_H-M   'P 1'
#
loop_
_entity.id
_entity.type
_entity.pdbx_description
1 polymer ?
#
loop_
_entity_poly.entity_id
_entity_poly.type
_entity_poly.pdbx_seq_one_letter_code
_entity_poly.pdbx_strand_id
1 'polypeptide(L)'
;MEMTSTKIALCCVLILSGATIRGCFCYKEENIKEKTQSIPWPLQIPPINRDEASTQASEEQINHFSVHLWNKRLDGNNYYALEATMDVYGFHLGHEEQSVAAIWIYSRGEDGKSPVTGFALGWHIHPALYKDTNTYFLTHWTGNGSPPDGCYNIRCPGYIRTSSSTTPGDVITPVSSIRDKKQYITIKAYKDKKSGDWQVHYGFNSPAKLIGYFPKSLFSDMEKKQLIISFGGFTSHPHAQPSPPMGSGLFPGRNAASFKNLKFVDAEGSTHDINKDLPFNVTSHSCYRLSTIVSGHFFYGGPGHCVV
;
A
#
# COMPACT_ATOMS: atom_id res chain seq x y z
N MET A 1 29.93 -27.40 26.37
CA MET A 1 30.62 -27.92 25.18
C MET A 1 30.02 -27.20 23.99
N GLU A 2 30.46 -25.97 23.76
CA GLU A 2 30.04 -25.13 22.64
C GLU A 2 30.86 -25.52 21.42
N MET A 3 30.17 -25.76 20.30
CA MET A 3 30.79 -25.88 18.98
C MET A 3 30.38 -24.63 18.18
N THR A 4 31.32 -23.70 18.07
CA THR A 4 31.26 -22.55 17.17
C THR A 4 31.46 -23.00 15.73
N SER A 5 30.50 -22.68 14.86
CA SER A 5 30.58 -22.92 13.41
C SER A 5 31.16 -21.67 12.73
N THR A 6 32.35 -21.83 12.16
CA THR A 6 33.13 -20.81 11.46
C THR A 6 32.53 -20.52 10.08
N LYS A 7 32.10 -19.28 9.82
CA LYS A 7 31.76 -18.80 8.47
C LYS A 7 33.01 -18.21 7.80
N ILE A 8 33.40 -18.76 6.66
CA ILE A 8 34.51 -18.30 5.82
C ILE A 8 34.03 -17.10 4.99
N ALA A 9 34.66 -15.94 5.15
CA ALA A 9 34.46 -14.78 4.28
C ALA A 9 35.51 -14.80 3.16
N LEU A 10 35.07 -14.81 1.90
CA LEU A 10 35.93 -14.74 0.73
C LEU A 10 36.33 -13.27 0.49
N CYS A 11 37.57 -12.88 0.79
CA CYS A 11 38.14 -11.60 0.38
C CYS A 11 38.80 -11.74 -0.99
N CYS A 12 38.26 -11.07 -2.02
CA CYS A 12 38.97 -10.89 -3.29
C CYS A 12 40.09 -9.87 -3.09
N VAL A 13 41.35 -10.28 -3.34
CA VAL A 13 42.52 -9.39 -3.31
C VAL A 13 42.81 -8.92 -4.74
N LEU A 14 42.62 -7.62 -5.00
CA LEU A 14 43.18 -6.95 -6.16
C LEU A 14 44.53 -6.34 -5.75
N ILE A 15 45.63 -6.87 -6.27
CA ILE A 15 46.97 -6.32 -6.07
C ILE A 15 47.23 -5.31 -7.19
N LEU A 16 47.22 -4.02 -6.85
CA LEU A 16 47.85 -2.98 -7.64
C LEU A 16 48.96 -2.35 -6.79
N SER A 17 50.17 -2.42 -7.33
CA SER A 17 51.41 -1.90 -6.78
C SER A 17 51.38 -0.38 -6.61
N GLY A 18 51.67 0.13 -5.40
CA GLY A 18 52.03 1.53 -5.19
C GLY A 18 51.41 2.16 -3.95
N ALA A 19 52.12 2.08 -2.83
CA ALA A 19 51.95 2.73 -1.53
C ALA A 19 50.89 3.84 -1.37
N THR A 20 49.94 3.66 -0.45
CA THR A 20 49.89 4.38 0.85
C THR A 20 48.78 3.81 1.75
N ILE A 21 49.12 3.57 3.02
CA ILE A 21 48.24 3.04 4.05
C ILE A 21 47.17 4.09 4.40
N ARG A 22 45.89 3.76 4.21
CA ARG A 22 44.76 4.35 4.94
C ARG A 22 43.80 3.24 5.33
N GLY A 23 43.43 3.24 6.62
CA GLY A 23 42.89 2.11 7.34
C GLY A 23 41.66 1.44 6.72
N CYS A 24 41.59 0.12 6.89
CA CYS A 24 40.34 -0.62 6.79
C CYS A 24 39.36 -0.11 7.84
N PHE A 25 38.38 0.68 7.42
CA PHE A 25 37.12 0.78 8.14
C PHE A 25 36.32 -0.48 7.82
N CYS A 26 36.25 -1.41 8.76
CA CYS A 26 35.19 -2.40 8.77
C CYS A 26 33.88 -1.63 8.97
N TYR A 27 33.10 -1.45 7.90
CA TYR A 27 31.73 -0.99 8.04
C TYR A 27 30.95 -2.11 8.74
N LYS A 28 30.73 -1.93 10.03
CA LYS A 28 29.78 -2.75 10.78
C LYS A 28 28.41 -2.28 10.31
N GLU A 29 27.71 -3.09 9.53
CA GLU A 29 26.26 -2.91 9.37
C GLU A 29 25.65 -3.10 10.76
N GLU A 30 25.47 -1.98 11.48
CA GLU A 30 24.49 -1.94 12.55
C GLU A 30 23.13 -2.18 11.90
N ASN A 31 22.67 -3.42 11.97
CA ASN A 31 21.28 -3.79 11.76
C ASN A 31 20.45 -3.19 12.92
N ILE A 32 20.32 -1.86 12.94
CA ILE A 32 19.14 -1.24 13.52
C ILE A 32 18.03 -1.63 12.57
N LYS A 33 17.27 -2.66 12.93
CA LYS A 33 15.94 -2.88 12.35
C LYS A 33 15.12 -1.65 12.74
N GLU A 34 15.22 -0.57 11.97
CA GLU A 34 14.18 0.46 11.96
C GLU A 34 12.89 -0.29 11.66
N LYS A 35 12.04 -0.43 12.67
CA LYS A 35 10.77 -1.12 12.56
C LYS A 35 9.86 -0.26 11.68
N THR A 36 9.98 -0.42 10.37
CA THR A 36 9.11 0.31 9.44
C THR A 36 7.70 -0.25 9.58
N GLN A 37 6.79 0.58 10.09
CA GLN A 37 5.42 0.20 10.39
C GLN A 37 4.68 -0.26 9.12
N SER A 38 3.85 -1.30 9.25
CA SER A 38 3.05 -1.84 8.15
C SER A 38 1.78 -1.02 7.90
N ILE A 39 1.33 -0.96 6.65
CA ILE A 39 -0.02 -0.46 6.31
C ILE A 39 -1.04 -1.50 6.80
N PRO A 40 -1.95 -1.16 7.73
CA PRO A 40 -2.99 -2.08 8.16
C PRO A 40 -4.03 -2.31 7.05
N TRP A 41 -4.78 -3.39 7.16
CA TRP A 41 -5.87 -3.69 6.22
C TRP A 41 -7.12 -2.86 6.54
N PRO A 42 -7.83 -2.27 5.55
CA PRO A 42 -8.95 -1.35 5.80
C PRO A 42 -10.17 -1.92 6.55
N LEU A 43 -10.25 -3.25 6.72
CA LEU A 43 -11.19 -3.91 7.63
C LEU A 43 -10.44 -4.76 8.65
N GLN A 44 -10.22 -4.19 9.83
CA GLN A 44 -10.05 -4.94 11.07
C GLN A 44 -11.43 -4.99 11.76
N ILE A 45 -12.32 -5.90 11.36
CA ILE A 45 -13.47 -6.24 12.22
C ILE A 45 -12.88 -6.69 13.58
N PRO A 46 -13.14 -5.98 14.69
CA PRO A 46 -12.73 -6.46 16.01
C PRO A 46 -13.52 -7.73 16.34
N PRO A 47 -12.94 -8.71 17.06
CA PRO A 47 -13.72 -9.83 17.56
C PRO A 47 -14.87 -9.33 18.43
N ILE A 48 -16.03 -10.00 18.33
CA ILE A 48 -17.31 -9.60 18.95
C ILE A 48 -17.27 -9.56 20.49
N ASN A 49 -16.21 -10.03 21.15
CA ASN A 49 -16.05 -9.94 22.60
C ASN A 49 -14.74 -9.21 22.94
N ARG A 50 -14.86 -7.95 23.39
CA ARG A 50 -13.80 -7.25 24.13
C ARG A 50 -14.00 -7.52 25.61
N ASP A 51 -13.28 -8.50 26.13
CA ASP A 51 -12.81 -8.54 27.50
C ASP A 51 -11.42 -9.18 27.43
N GLU A 52 -10.41 -8.35 27.17
CA GLU A 52 -9.03 -8.55 27.61
C GLU A 52 -8.22 -7.33 27.19
N ALA A 53 -8.07 -6.42 28.15
CA ALA A 53 -7.07 -5.38 28.09
C ALA A 53 -5.69 -6.04 28.26
N SER A 54 -4.90 -6.13 27.19
CA SER A 54 -3.47 -6.36 27.29
C SER A 54 -2.74 -5.02 27.30
N THR A 55 -2.31 -4.62 28.48
CA THR A 55 -1.41 -3.50 28.75
C THR A 55 -0.02 -3.77 28.14
N GLN A 56 0.32 -3.08 27.06
CA GLN A 56 1.69 -2.74 26.72
C GLN A 56 1.66 -1.42 25.92
N ALA A 57 2.02 -0.32 26.58
CA ALA A 57 2.16 0.99 25.96
C ALA A 57 3.40 1.00 25.05
N SER A 58 3.23 0.57 23.80
CA SER A 58 4.02 1.13 22.69
C SER A 58 3.41 2.47 22.32
N GLU A 59 4.22 3.48 22.00
CA GLU A 59 3.75 4.76 21.43
C GLU A 59 2.68 4.47 20.35
N GLU A 60 1.41 4.72 20.67
CA GLU A 60 0.30 4.20 19.88
C GLU A 60 0.26 4.96 18.55
N GLN A 61 0.56 4.28 17.44
CA GLN A 61 0.36 4.84 16.11
C GLN A 61 -1.13 4.85 15.80
N ILE A 62 -1.65 6.02 15.43
CA ILE A 62 -3.06 6.19 15.08
C ILE A 62 -3.20 6.04 13.57
N ASN A 63 -4.14 5.18 13.18
CA ASN A 63 -4.43 4.84 11.80
C ASN A 63 -5.78 5.42 11.39
N HIS A 64 -5.82 6.10 10.24
CA HIS A 64 -7.07 6.58 9.67
C HIS A 64 -7.32 6.06 8.27
N PHE A 65 -8.53 5.57 8.02
CA PHE A 65 -8.99 5.16 6.71
C PHE A 65 -10.14 6.04 6.23
N SER A 66 -10.19 6.25 4.92
CA SER A 66 -11.33 6.81 4.20
C SER A 66 -11.46 6.06 2.88
N VAL A 67 -12.20 4.96 2.88
CA VAL A 67 -12.23 4.00 1.75
C VAL A 67 -13.64 3.52 1.43
N HIS A 68 -13.90 3.26 0.15
CA HIS A 68 -15.01 2.39 -0.28
C HIS A 68 -14.58 0.94 -0.24
N LEU A 69 -15.57 0.05 -0.07
CA LEU A 69 -15.36 -1.39 0.00
C LEU A 69 -16.39 -2.13 -0.85
N TRP A 70 -15.93 -3.23 -1.41
CA TRP A 70 -16.73 -4.22 -2.09
C TRP A 70 -16.37 -5.60 -1.57
N ASN A 71 -17.39 -6.45 -1.41
CA ASN A 71 -17.21 -7.88 -1.26
C ASN A 71 -18.40 -8.62 -1.87
N LYS A 72 -18.18 -9.87 -2.26
CA LYS A 72 -19.18 -10.72 -2.91
C LYS A 72 -20.49 -10.84 -2.14
N ARG A 73 -20.47 -10.84 -0.80
CA ARG A 73 -21.69 -10.99 0.01
C ARG A 73 -22.64 -9.80 -0.13
N LEU A 74 -22.12 -8.62 -0.47
CA LEU A 74 -22.90 -7.38 -0.61
C LEU A 74 -23.50 -7.20 -2.01
N ASP A 75 -22.84 -7.73 -3.04
CA ASP A 75 -23.16 -7.43 -4.43
C ASP A 75 -23.64 -8.65 -5.25
N GLY A 76 -23.41 -9.88 -4.77
CA GLY A 76 -23.77 -11.11 -5.46
C GLY A 76 -22.93 -11.43 -6.71
N ASN A 77 -22.30 -10.41 -7.32
CA ASN A 77 -21.40 -10.55 -8.46
C ASN A 77 -20.02 -11.11 -8.05
N ASN A 78 -19.30 -11.66 -9.03
CA ASN A 78 -17.95 -12.21 -8.84
C ASN A 78 -16.91 -11.28 -9.46
N TYR A 79 -16.47 -10.28 -8.68
CA TYR A 79 -15.31 -9.47 -9.02
C TYR A 79 -14.10 -9.90 -8.21
N TYR A 80 -12.93 -9.79 -8.84
CA TYR A 80 -11.67 -10.28 -8.28
C TYR A 80 -10.63 -9.18 -8.14
N ALA A 81 -10.82 -8.07 -8.83
CA ALA A 81 -9.91 -6.94 -8.77
C ALA A 81 -10.57 -5.63 -9.23
N LEU A 82 -9.75 -4.60 -9.36
CA LEU A 82 -10.17 -3.23 -9.68
C LEU A 82 -9.21 -2.61 -10.69
N GLU A 83 -9.77 -1.81 -11.58
CA GLU A 83 -9.08 -0.77 -12.33
C GLU A 83 -9.56 0.60 -11.84
N ALA A 84 -8.62 1.49 -11.53
CA ALA A 84 -8.93 2.84 -11.10
C ALA A 84 -7.86 3.83 -11.53
N THR A 85 -8.27 5.08 -11.74
CA THR A 85 -7.36 6.22 -11.89
C THR A 85 -7.42 7.08 -10.64
N MET A 86 -6.30 7.32 -9.97
CA MET A 86 -6.23 8.14 -8.77
C MET A 86 -5.30 9.34 -8.97
N ASP A 87 -5.73 10.50 -8.48
CA ASP A 87 -4.89 11.70 -8.44
C ASP A 87 -3.71 11.48 -7.47
N VAL A 88 -2.52 12.02 -7.78
CA VAL A 88 -1.30 11.88 -6.97
C VAL A 88 -0.92 13.22 -6.34
N TYR A 89 -0.64 13.24 -5.05
CA TYR A 89 -0.23 14.45 -4.31
C TYR A 89 1.06 14.22 -3.50
N GLY A 90 1.68 15.30 -3.05
CA GLY A 90 2.90 15.33 -2.25
C GLY A 90 2.76 16.25 -1.04
N PHE A 91 3.39 15.90 0.08
CA PHE A 91 3.40 16.67 1.32
C PHE A 91 4.75 16.48 2.02
N HIS A 92 5.15 17.49 2.80
CA HIS A 92 6.26 17.33 3.74
C HIS A 92 5.72 16.69 5.02
N LEU A 93 6.00 15.41 5.22
CA LEU A 93 5.55 14.64 6.37
C LEU A 93 6.68 14.48 7.40
N GLY A 94 6.30 14.32 8.67
CA GLY A 94 7.19 13.91 9.75
C GLY A 94 7.73 12.49 9.57
N HIS A 95 8.82 12.16 10.26
CA HIS A 95 9.52 10.88 10.10
C HIS A 95 8.57 9.67 10.23
N GLU A 96 7.70 9.70 11.25
CA GLU A 96 6.79 8.60 11.60
C GLU A 96 5.37 8.75 11.04
N GLU A 97 5.17 9.69 10.12
CA GLU A 97 3.89 9.91 9.45
C GLU A 97 3.83 9.15 8.11
N GLN A 98 2.61 8.87 7.67
CA GLN A 98 2.36 8.29 6.36
C GLN A 98 1.06 8.82 5.77
N SER A 99 1.05 9.05 4.45
CA SER A 99 -0.16 9.35 3.68
C SER A 99 -0.19 8.49 2.42
N VAL A 100 -1.32 7.84 2.17
CA VAL A 100 -1.48 6.79 1.16
C VAL A 100 -2.78 7.00 0.39
N ALA A 101 -2.75 6.71 -0.90
CA ALA A 101 -3.93 6.39 -1.68
C ALA A 101 -3.70 5.07 -2.40
N ALA A 102 -4.60 4.10 -2.23
CA ALA A 102 -4.39 2.77 -2.76
C ALA A 102 -5.69 2.02 -3.07
N ILE A 103 -5.51 0.92 -3.78
CA ILE A 103 -6.43 -0.18 -3.96
C ILE A 103 -5.88 -1.34 -3.15
N TRP A 104 -6.67 -1.90 -2.24
CA TRP A 104 -6.36 -3.10 -1.48
C TRP A 104 -7.20 -4.26 -2.00
N ILE A 105 -6.56 -5.36 -2.36
CA ILE A 105 -7.21 -6.62 -2.75
C ILE A 105 -6.70 -7.69 -1.80
N TYR A 106 -7.58 -8.20 -0.94
CA TYR A 106 -7.18 -9.11 0.13
C TYR A 106 -8.29 -10.07 0.49
N SER A 107 -7.88 -11.20 1.06
CA SER A 107 -8.79 -12.21 1.56
C SER A 107 -8.69 -12.33 3.08
N ARG A 108 -9.84 -12.59 3.71
CA ARG A 108 -9.93 -12.81 5.15
C ARG A 108 -10.68 -14.12 5.44
N GLY A 109 -10.18 -14.86 6.44
CA GLY A 109 -10.90 -16.03 6.95
C GLY A 109 -12.18 -15.61 7.67
N GLU A 110 -13.21 -16.44 7.57
CA GLU A 110 -14.51 -16.17 8.19
C GLU A 110 -14.45 -16.16 9.73
N ASP A 111 -13.44 -16.81 10.30
CA ASP A 111 -13.15 -16.83 11.75
C ASP A 111 -12.71 -15.47 12.32
N GLY A 112 -12.42 -14.50 11.45
CA GLY A 112 -11.91 -13.18 11.82
C GLY A 112 -10.50 -13.20 12.43
N LYS A 113 -9.89 -14.38 12.61
CA LYS A 113 -8.61 -14.62 13.30
C LYS A 113 -7.51 -15.05 12.34
N SER A 114 -7.88 -15.68 11.22
CA SER A 114 -6.95 -16.09 10.18
C SER A 114 -6.18 -14.88 9.63
N PRO A 115 -4.86 -15.01 9.38
CA PRO A 115 -4.08 -13.94 8.77
C PRO A 115 -4.69 -13.48 7.44
N VAL A 116 -4.61 -12.17 7.22
CA VAL A 116 -5.01 -11.55 5.95
C VAL A 116 -3.90 -11.77 4.92
N THR A 117 -4.31 -12.21 3.74
CA THR A 117 -3.43 -12.39 2.58
C THR A 117 -3.91 -11.52 1.45
N GLY A 118 -3.00 -10.75 0.86
CA GLY A 118 -3.35 -9.83 -0.22
C GLY A 118 -2.27 -8.80 -0.50
N PHE A 119 -2.66 -7.79 -1.27
CA PHE A 119 -1.76 -6.71 -1.66
C PHE A 119 -2.49 -5.37 -1.82
N ALA A 120 -1.72 -4.30 -1.71
CA ALA A 120 -2.11 -2.93 -1.95
C ALA A 120 -1.30 -2.35 -3.11
N LEU A 121 -1.94 -1.55 -3.97
CA LEU A 121 -1.33 -0.86 -5.10
C LEU A 121 -1.77 0.61 -5.09
N GLY A 122 -0.84 1.54 -5.19
CA GLY A 122 -1.19 2.96 -5.10
C GLY A 122 0.00 3.88 -5.06
N TRP A 123 -0.10 4.96 -4.30
CA TRP A 123 1.04 5.80 -3.97
C TRP A 123 1.07 6.10 -2.48
N HIS A 124 2.25 6.42 -1.97
CA HIS A 124 2.42 6.90 -0.59
C HIS A 124 3.56 7.89 -0.44
N ILE A 125 3.53 8.59 0.68
CA ILE A 125 4.65 9.34 1.24
C ILE A 125 4.96 8.68 2.58
N HIS A 126 6.18 8.19 2.76
CA HIS A 126 6.55 7.44 3.97
C HIS A 126 8.01 7.71 4.37
N PRO A 127 8.27 8.78 5.15
CA PRO A 127 9.64 9.20 5.44
C PRO A 127 10.46 8.18 6.21
N ALA A 128 9.88 7.43 7.16
CA ALA A 128 10.59 6.32 7.81
C ALA A 128 11.10 5.24 6.85
N LEU A 129 10.48 5.08 5.66
CA LEU A 129 10.89 4.07 4.68
C LEU A 129 11.95 4.60 3.69
N TYR A 130 11.89 5.88 3.29
CA TYR A 130 12.74 6.46 2.23
C TYR A 130 13.74 7.51 2.70
N LYS A 131 13.61 8.00 3.93
CA LYS A 131 14.41 9.11 4.50
C LYS A 131 14.25 10.43 3.74
N ASP A 132 13.13 10.59 3.05
CA ASP A 132 12.68 11.83 2.41
C ASP A 132 11.14 11.92 2.41
N THR A 133 10.58 12.95 1.76
CA THR A 133 9.13 13.18 1.68
C THR A 133 8.60 13.10 0.25
N ASN A 134 9.32 12.41 -0.64
CA ASN A 134 8.86 12.20 -2.00
C ASN A 134 7.63 11.27 -2.03
N THR A 135 6.81 11.42 -3.07
CA THR A 135 5.70 10.50 -3.33
C THR A 135 6.19 9.33 -4.17
N TYR A 136 5.96 8.10 -3.71
CA TYR A 136 6.42 6.87 -4.35
C TYR A 136 5.27 6.02 -4.85
N PHE A 137 5.48 5.32 -5.98
CA PHE A 137 4.61 4.24 -6.40
C PHE A 137 4.70 3.11 -5.36
N LEU A 138 3.56 2.78 -4.76
CA LEU A 138 3.44 1.83 -3.67
C LEU A 138 2.98 0.48 -4.20
N THR A 139 3.71 -0.58 -3.79
CA THR A 139 3.08 -1.86 -3.54
C THR A 139 3.34 -2.30 -2.10
N HIS A 140 2.37 -2.93 -1.46
CA HIS A 140 2.54 -3.59 -0.16
C HIS A 140 1.81 -4.92 -0.20
N TRP A 141 2.38 -5.99 0.35
CA TRP A 141 1.73 -7.31 0.30
C TRP A 141 2.04 -8.16 1.53
N THR A 142 1.08 -9.00 1.89
CA THR A 142 1.22 -10.06 2.89
C THR A 142 0.79 -11.39 2.28
N GLY A 143 1.53 -12.45 2.58
CA GLY A 143 1.25 -13.77 2.05
C GLY A 143 2.35 -14.77 2.39
N ASN A 144 2.42 -15.85 1.63
CA ASN A 144 3.43 -16.88 1.86
C ASN A 144 4.84 -16.29 1.70
N GLY A 145 5.64 -16.37 2.77
CA GLY A 145 7.02 -15.88 2.79
C GLY A 145 7.16 -14.38 3.03
N SER A 146 6.08 -13.64 3.30
CA SER A 146 6.21 -12.24 3.73
C SER A 146 6.70 -12.14 5.17
N PRO A 147 7.43 -11.06 5.54
CA PRO A 147 7.62 -10.69 6.94
C PRO A 147 6.28 -10.50 7.68
N PRO A 148 6.27 -10.51 9.03
CA PRO A 148 5.05 -10.26 9.81
C PRO A 148 4.33 -8.95 9.46
N ASP A 149 5.12 -7.91 9.15
CA ASP A 149 4.64 -6.56 8.78
C ASP A 149 4.33 -6.43 7.27
N GLY A 150 4.38 -7.55 6.53
CA GLY A 150 4.29 -7.56 5.08
C GLY A 150 5.55 -7.02 4.41
N CYS A 151 5.46 -6.82 3.10
CA CYS A 151 6.58 -6.39 2.29
C CYS A 151 6.23 -5.16 1.46
N TYR A 152 7.07 -4.13 1.55
CA TYR A 152 6.99 -2.95 0.71
C TYR A 152 7.74 -3.14 -0.60
N ASN A 153 7.08 -2.77 -1.70
CA ASN A 153 7.62 -2.71 -3.05
C ASN A 153 8.31 -4.02 -3.44
N ILE A 154 9.56 -3.91 -3.90
CA ILE A 154 10.45 -5.02 -4.25
C ILE A 154 11.50 -5.31 -3.16
N ARG A 155 11.27 -4.86 -1.90
CA ARG A 155 12.25 -5.03 -0.81
C ARG A 155 12.36 -6.48 -0.30
N CYS A 156 11.43 -7.34 -0.67
CA CYS A 156 11.47 -8.77 -0.37
C CYS A 156 11.16 -9.56 -1.65
N PRO A 157 11.63 -10.82 -1.74
CA PRO A 157 11.29 -11.70 -2.86
C PRO A 157 9.78 -11.92 -2.93
N GLY A 158 9.18 -11.61 -4.08
CA GLY A 158 7.75 -11.84 -4.28
C GLY A 158 7.18 -11.13 -5.51
N TYR A 159 7.53 -9.87 -5.74
CA TYR A 159 7.10 -9.18 -6.96
C TYR A 159 8.08 -9.45 -8.11
N ILE A 160 7.56 -9.88 -9.26
CA ILE A 160 8.36 -10.13 -10.46
C ILE A 160 8.12 -9.03 -11.49
N ARG A 161 9.20 -8.37 -11.90
CA ARG A 161 9.16 -7.29 -12.89
C ARG A 161 9.11 -7.84 -14.31
N THR A 162 8.43 -7.11 -15.19
CA THR A 162 8.61 -7.26 -16.64
C THR A 162 9.72 -6.33 -17.14
N SER A 163 9.90 -6.20 -18.46
CA SER A 163 10.82 -5.25 -19.09
C SER A 163 10.38 -3.77 -19.01
N SER A 164 9.35 -3.46 -18.21
CA SER A 164 8.90 -2.09 -17.94
C SER A 164 9.98 -1.24 -17.27
N SER A 165 10.08 0.03 -17.68
CA SER A 165 10.93 1.02 -17.04
C SER A 165 10.43 1.44 -15.65
N THR A 166 9.12 1.30 -15.40
CA THR A 166 8.49 1.64 -14.10
C THR A 166 8.41 0.43 -13.19
N THR A 167 8.75 0.64 -11.91
CA THR A 167 8.85 -0.36 -10.86
C THR A 167 8.24 0.13 -9.54
N PRO A 168 7.64 -0.75 -8.72
CA PRO A 168 7.28 -0.40 -7.34
C PRO A 168 8.45 0.20 -6.57
N GLY A 169 8.20 1.32 -5.89
CA GLY A 169 9.23 2.10 -5.20
C GLY A 169 9.90 3.18 -6.04
N ASP A 170 9.49 3.39 -7.29
CA ASP A 170 9.91 4.56 -8.07
C ASP A 170 9.25 5.84 -7.54
N VAL A 171 9.98 6.96 -7.60
CA VAL A 171 9.45 8.30 -7.29
C VAL A 171 8.44 8.70 -8.37
N ILE A 172 7.27 9.17 -7.97
CA ILE A 172 6.27 9.76 -8.87
C ILE A 172 6.50 11.26 -8.90
N THR A 173 6.97 11.77 -10.04
CA THR A 173 7.17 13.19 -10.25
C THR A 173 6.86 13.58 -11.71
N PRO A 174 6.20 14.74 -11.94
CA PRO A 174 5.63 15.65 -10.95
C PRO A 174 4.37 15.11 -10.27
N VAL A 175 4.00 15.67 -9.11
CA VAL A 175 2.71 15.43 -8.43
C VAL A 175 1.70 16.54 -8.73
N SER A 176 0.43 16.35 -8.35
CA SER A 176 -0.64 17.34 -8.57
C SER A 176 -0.43 18.62 -7.78
N SER A 177 -0.85 19.73 -8.36
CA SER A 177 -1.11 21.00 -7.65
C SER A 177 -2.61 21.15 -7.38
N ILE A 178 -2.97 21.75 -6.24
CA ILE A 178 -4.38 22.01 -5.86
C ILE A 178 -5.09 22.91 -6.88
N ARG A 179 -4.36 23.83 -7.51
CA ARG A 179 -4.93 24.87 -8.39
C ARG A 179 -4.54 24.75 -9.87
N ASP A 180 -3.62 23.83 -10.18
CA ASP A 180 -3.08 23.69 -11.55
C ASP A 180 -3.33 22.29 -12.11
N LYS A 181 -2.32 21.73 -12.78
CA LYS A 181 -2.38 20.44 -13.43
C LYS A 181 -2.44 19.32 -12.39
N LYS A 182 -3.53 18.55 -12.43
CA LYS A 182 -3.62 17.26 -11.76
C LYS A 182 -2.77 16.23 -12.48
N GLN A 183 -1.97 15.50 -11.71
CA GLN A 183 -1.21 14.33 -12.14
C GLN A 183 -1.93 13.10 -11.59
N TYR A 184 -1.96 12.02 -12.36
CA TYR A 184 -2.65 10.81 -11.94
C TYR A 184 -1.89 9.55 -12.32
N ILE A 185 -2.20 8.48 -11.60
CA ILE A 185 -1.82 7.12 -11.97
C ILE A 185 -3.06 6.30 -12.25
N THR A 186 -3.02 5.50 -13.30
CA THR A 186 -4.02 4.46 -13.58
C THR A 186 -3.42 3.12 -13.18
N ILE A 187 -4.12 2.40 -12.31
CA ILE A 187 -3.73 1.08 -11.83
C ILE A 187 -4.81 0.09 -12.24
N LYS A 188 -4.39 -1.04 -12.81
CA LYS A 188 -5.23 -2.21 -12.99
C LYS A 188 -4.51 -3.42 -12.41
N ALA A 189 -5.21 -4.16 -11.56
CA ALA A 189 -4.77 -5.47 -11.14
C ALA A 189 -5.81 -6.49 -11.55
N TYR A 190 -5.40 -7.72 -11.85
CA TYR A 190 -6.29 -8.87 -11.98
C TYR A 190 -5.48 -10.16 -11.95
N LYS A 191 -6.15 -11.25 -11.62
CA LYS A 191 -5.56 -12.58 -11.66
C LYS A 191 -5.63 -13.13 -13.07
N ASP A 192 -4.48 -13.39 -13.68
CA ASP A 192 -4.42 -14.03 -15.00
C ASP A 192 -4.91 -15.47 -14.91
N LYS A 193 -5.88 -15.83 -15.77
CA LYS A 193 -6.48 -17.17 -15.77
C LYS A 193 -5.50 -18.28 -16.15
N LYS A 194 -4.51 -17.99 -17.01
CA LYS A 194 -3.61 -19.00 -17.57
C LYS A 194 -2.50 -19.34 -16.58
N SER A 195 -1.83 -18.34 -16.03
CA SER A 195 -0.74 -18.58 -15.06
C SER A 195 -1.26 -18.71 -13.62
N GLY A 196 -2.35 -18.00 -13.30
CA GLY A 196 -2.84 -17.80 -11.94
C GLY A 196 -2.16 -16.62 -11.22
N ASP A 197 -1.24 -15.91 -11.88
CA ASP A 197 -0.51 -14.81 -11.28
C ASP A 197 -1.33 -13.52 -11.28
N TRP A 198 -1.09 -12.67 -10.29
CA TRP A 198 -1.74 -11.37 -10.20
C TRP A 198 -0.95 -10.36 -11.00
N GLN A 199 -1.45 -10.02 -12.18
CA GLN A 199 -0.86 -9.00 -13.02
C GLN A 199 -1.07 -7.62 -12.41
N VAL A 200 -0.02 -6.79 -12.47
CA VAL A 200 -0.04 -5.40 -12.03
C VAL A 200 0.28 -4.52 -13.22
N HIS A 201 -0.67 -3.66 -13.54
CA HIS A 201 -0.57 -2.67 -14.60
C HIS A 201 -0.56 -1.28 -13.99
N TYR A 202 0.26 -0.41 -14.57
CA TYR A 202 0.47 0.95 -14.10
C TYR A 202 0.61 1.89 -15.30
N GLY A 203 0.09 3.11 -15.17
CA GLY A 203 0.30 4.20 -16.14
C GLY A 203 0.33 5.54 -15.43
N PHE A 204 1.39 6.33 -15.64
CA PHE A 204 1.46 7.71 -15.18
C PHE A 204 0.90 8.63 -16.28
N ASN A 205 -0.14 9.40 -15.97
CA ASN A 205 -0.89 10.25 -16.92
C ASN A 205 -1.27 9.54 -18.23
N SER A 206 -1.46 8.24 -18.19
CA SER A 206 -1.64 7.38 -19.36
C SER A 206 -2.40 6.11 -18.97
N PRO A 207 -3.01 5.40 -19.93
CA PRO A 207 -3.60 4.09 -19.68
C PRO A 207 -2.58 3.12 -19.07
N ALA A 208 -3.06 2.26 -18.17
CA ALA A 208 -2.20 1.30 -17.49
C ALA A 208 -1.63 0.25 -18.46
N LYS A 209 -0.35 -0.07 -18.30
CA LYS A 209 0.35 -1.13 -19.03
C LYS A 209 0.94 -2.13 -18.04
N LEU A 210 1.09 -3.38 -18.46
CA LEU A 210 1.70 -4.42 -17.62
C LEU A 210 3.12 -4.00 -17.22
N ILE A 211 3.39 -3.97 -15.90
CA ILE A 211 4.70 -3.64 -15.35
C ILE A 211 5.34 -4.80 -14.58
N GLY A 212 4.53 -5.73 -14.08
CA GLY A 212 4.98 -6.87 -13.29
C GLY A 212 3.81 -7.68 -12.76
N TYR A 213 4.11 -8.63 -11.89
CA TYR A 213 3.10 -9.50 -11.30
C TYR A 213 3.53 -10.06 -9.95
N PHE A 214 2.54 -10.46 -9.15
CA PHE A 214 2.75 -11.31 -7.98
C PHE A 214 2.44 -12.77 -8.35
N PRO A 215 3.38 -13.71 -8.13
CA PRO A 215 3.14 -15.12 -8.37
C PRO A 215 1.98 -15.66 -7.56
N LYS A 216 1.20 -16.57 -8.14
CA LYS A 216 0.06 -17.21 -7.46
C LYS A 216 0.42 -17.85 -6.11
N SER A 217 1.66 -18.33 -5.99
CA SER A 217 2.17 -19.03 -4.80
C SER A 217 2.25 -18.14 -3.57
N LEU A 218 2.29 -16.81 -3.73
CA LEU A 218 2.24 -15.88 -2.59
C LEU A 218 0.87 -15.88 -1.92
N PHE A 219 -0.19 -16.14 -2.68
CA PHE A 219 -1.57 -15.91 -2.28
C PHE A 219 -2.46 -17.14 -2.46
N SER A 220 -1.92 -18.33 -2.19
CA SER A 220 -2.57 -19.62 -2.42
C SER A 220 -3.88 -19.84 -1.65
N ASP A 221 -4.11 -19.07 -0.60
CA ASP A 221 -5.29 -19.12 0.26
C ASP A 221 -6.36 -18.08 -0.09
N MET A 222 -6.07 -17.11 -0.98
CA MET A 222 -7.03 -16.06 -1.33
C MET A 222 -8.31 -16.61 -1.95
N GLU A 223 -8.24 -17.70 -2.70
CA GLU A 223 -9.40 -18.34 -3.33
C GLU A 223 -10.29 -19.11 -2.34
N LYS A 224 -9.76 -19.44 -1.16
CA LYS A 224 -10.47 -20.23 -0.14
C LYS A 224 -11.20 -19.35 0.87
N LYS A 225 -11.02 -18.04 0.77
CA LYS A 225 -11.43 -17.03 1.75
C LYS A 225 -12.34 -16.00 1.10
N GLN A 226 -13.01 -15.19 1.92
CA GLN A 226 -13.79 -14.08 1.40
C GLN A 226 -12.85 -13.02 0.83
N LEU A 227 -13.01 -12.71 -0.46
CA LEU A 227 -12.31 -11.61 -1.12
C LEU A 227 -12.96 -10.27 -0.81
N ILE A 228 -12.13 -9.29 -0.50
CA ILE A 228 -12.51 -7.90 -0.24
C ILE A 228 -11.66 -7.01 -1.15
N ILE A 229 -12.32 -6.05 -1.78
CA ILE A 229 -11.67 -4.99 -2.56
C ILE A 229 -12.00 -3.67 -1.86
N SER A 230 -10.97 -2.94 -1.47
CA SER A 230 -11.11 -1.62 -0.85
C SER A 230 -10.30 -0.61 -1.63
N PHE A 231 -10.75 0.65 -1.69
CA PHE A 231 -10.00 1.69 -2.39
C PHE A 231 -10.32 3.07 -1.81
N GLY A 232 -9.29 3.92 -1.71
CA GLY A 232 -9.39 5.24 -1.09
C GLY A 232 -8.08 5.66 -0.41
N GLY A 233 -8.21 6.40 0.69
CA GLY A 233 -7.08 6.98 1.42
C GLY A 233 -6.79 6.31 2.77
N PHE A 234 -5.53 6.36 3.16
CA PHE A 234 -5.04 5.95 4.48
C PHE A 234 -3.98 6.93 4.99
N THR A 235 -3.95 7.18 6.30
CA THR A 235 -2.87 7.92 6.96
C THR A 235 -2.49 7.26 8.29
N SER A 236 -1.23 7.35 8.67
CA SER A 236 -0.78 7.01 10.03
C SER A 236 0.06 8.12 10.64
N HIS A 237 0.01 8.26 11.96
CA HIS A 237 0.83 9.19 12.72
C HIS A 237 0.97 8.77 14.19
N PRO A 238 2.02 9.21 14.89
CA PRO A 238 2.12 9.02 16.34
C PRO A 238 0.94 9.68 17.07
N HIS A 239 0.40 9.04 18.10
CA HIS A 239 -0.70 9.60 18.92
C HIS A 239 -0.40 11.02 19.45
N ALA A 240 0.86 11.31 19.77
CA ALA A 240 1.27 12.62 20.28
C ALA A 240 1.34 13.72 19.21
N GLN A 241 1.15 13.40 17.93
CA GLN A 241 1.29 14.33 16.81
C GLN A 241 -0.04 14.51 16.08
N PRO A 242 -0.29 15.69 15.48
CA PRO A 242 -1.45 15.90 14.62
C PRO A 242 -1.42 14.95 13.41
N SER A 243 -2.58 14.49 12.98
CA SER A 243 -2.67 13.62 11.80
C SER A 243 -2.23 14.32 10.50
N PRO A 244 -1.60 13.63 9.53
CA PRO A 244 -1.11 14.24 8.30
C PRO A 244 -2.26 14.49 7.30
N PRO A 245 -2.04 15.30 6.25
CA PRO A 245 -3.02 15.46 5.18
C PRO A 245 -3.28 14.15 4.41
N MET A 246 -4.54 13.93 3.99
CA MET A 246 -4.93 12.80 3.14
C MET A 246 -5.36 13.28 1.75
N GLY A 247 -4.92 12.57 0.71
CA GLY A 247 -5.26 12.90 -0.68
C GLY A 247 -4.69 14.26 -1.05
N SER A 248 -5.56 15.25 -1.27
CA SER A 248 -5.16 16.63 -1.61
C SER A 248 -4.96 17.55 -0.39
N GLY A 249 -5.22 17.05 0.83
CA GLY A 249 -5.30 17.89 2.02
C GLY A 249 -6.61 18.69 2.13
N LEU A 250 -7.59 18.43 1.25
CA LEU A 250 -8.90 19.07 1.25
C LEU A 250 -10.01 18.04 1.41
N PHE A 251 -11.10 18.45 2.07
CA PHE A 251 -12.33 17.67 2.09
C PHE A 251 -12.93 17.53 0.68
N PRO A 252 -13.73 16.48 0.42
CA PRO A 252 -14.43 16.25 -0.85
C PRO A 252 -15.07 17.51 -1.43
N GLY A 253 -14.72 17.80 -2.69
CA GLY A 253 -15.13 19.02 -3.39
C GLY A 253 -14.31 19.23 -4.67
N ARG A 254 -14.45 20.41 -5.29
CA ARG A 254 -13.88 20.71 -6.63
C ARG A 254 -12.38 20.39 -6.76
N ASN A 255 -11.60 20.74 -5.74
CA ASN A 255 -10.13 20.61 -5.77
C ASN A 255 -9.64 19.41 -4.95
N ALA A 256 -10.56 18.56 -4.47
CA ALA A 256 -10.19 17.40 -3.69
C ALA A 256 -9.47 16.34 -4.55
N ALA A 257 -8.76 15.43 -3.87
CA ALA A 257 -8.26 14.22 -4.51
C ALA A 257 -9.43 13.32 -4.90
N SER A 258 -9.25 12.57 -5.98
CA SER A 258 -10.29 11.72 -6.51
C SER A 258 -9.76 10.41 -7.06
N PHE A 259 -10.65 9.42 -7.04
CA PHE A 259 -10.54 8.20 -7.83
C PHE A 259 -11.62 8.24 -8.90
N LYS A 260 -11.26 7.99 -10.15
CA LYS A 260 -12.14 8.03 -11.32
C LYS A 260 -11.90 6.83 -12.23
N ASN A 261 -12.77 6.65 -13.23
CA ASN A 261 -12.75 5.51 -14.14
C ASN A 261 -12.75 4.18 -13.38
N LEU A 262 -13.54 4.11 -12.30
CA LEU A 262 -13.63 2.93 -11.47
C LEU A 262 -14.31 1.78 -12.21
N LYS A 263 -13.60 0.66 -12.31
CA LYS A 263 -14.12 -0.57 -12.90
C LYS A 263 -13.74 -1.77 -12.07
N PHE A 264 -14.72 -2.62 -11.77
CA PHE A 264 -14.41 -3.96 -11.30
C PHE A 264 -13.83 -4.81 -12.43
N VAL A 265 -13.02 -5.80 -12.06
CA VAL A 265 -12.50 -6.79 -13.00
C VAL A 265 -13.00 -8.17 -12.60
N ASP A 266 -13.65 -8.87 -13.53
CA ASP A 266 -14.15 -10.24 -13.33
C ASP A 266 -13.04 -11.29 -13.49
N ALA A 267 -13.40 -12.57 -13.39
CA ALA A 267 -12.44 -13.67 -13.54
C ALA A 267 -11.85 -13.70 -14.95
N GLU A 268 -12.61 -13.32 -15.96
CA GLU A 268 -12.23 -13.25 -17.37
C GLU A 268 -11.24 -12.10 -17.66
N GLY A 269 -11.02 -11.20 -16.71
CA GLY A 269 -10.20 -10.00 -16.92
C GLY A 269 -10.97 -8.84 -17.58
N SER A 270 -12.29 -9.02 -17.77
CA SER A 270 -13.18 -8.01 -18.34
C SER A 270 -13.52 -6.96 -17.30
N THR A 271 -13.64 -5.71 -17.74
CA THR A 271 -13.90 -4.56 -16.86
C THR A 271 -15.38 -4.20 -16.84
N HIS A 272 -15.92 -3.92 -15.67
CA HIS A 272 -17.32 -3.55 -15.43
C HIS A 272 -17.39 -2.23 -14.67
N ASP A 273 -18.06 -1.23 -15.22
CA ASP A 273 -18.12 0.11 -14.62
C ASP A 273 -18.85 0.10 -13.26
N ILE A 274 -18.31 0.84 -12.29
CA ILE A 274 -18.94 1.02 -10.97
C ILE A 274 -19.95 2.16 -11.03
N ASN A 275 -21.20 1.81 -11.34
CA ASN A 275 -22.30 2.77 -11.54
C ASN A 275 -23.22 2.95 -10.32
N LYS A 276 -22.80 2.47 -9.15
CA LYS A 276 -23.56 2.60 -7.91
C LYS A 276 -22.63 2.95 -6.75
N ASP A 277 -23.22 3.55 -5.72
CA ASP A 277 -22.51 3.76 -4.47
C ASP A 277 -22.20 2.42 -3.78
N LEU A 278 -21.10 2.42 -3.04
CA LEU A 278 -20.61 1.25 -2.32
C LEU A 278 -20.46 1.56 -0.84
N PRO A 279 -20.60 0.56 0.05
CA PRO A 279 -20.29 0.73 1.46
C PRO A 279 -18.89 1.32 1.67
N PHE A 280 -18.74 2.09 2.73
CA PHE A 280 -17.49 2.78 3.04
C PHE A 280 -17.08 2.59 4.50
N ASN A 281 -15.79 2.82 4.77
CA ASN A 281 -15.23 2.91 6.12
C ASN A 281 -14.47 4.23 6.24
N VAL A 282 -14.90 5.07 7.19
CA VAL A 282 -14.22 6.30 7.58
C VAL A 282 -13.98 6.27 9.09
N THR A 283 -12.73 6.14 9.50
CA THR A 283 -12.37 5.99 10.93
C THR A 283 -12.52 7.29 11.70
N SER A 284 -12.30 8.43 11.04
CA SER A 284 -12.45 9.76 11.66
C SER A 284 -13.07 10.77 10.71
N HIS A 285 -14.39 10.95 10.84
CA HIS A 285 -15.22 11.78 9.95
C HIS A 285 -14.97 13.29 10.09
N SER A 286 -14.44 13.72 11.24
CA SER A 286 -14.03 15.11 11.46
C SER A 286 -12.75 15.46 10.69
N CYS A 287 -11.87 14.48 10.50
CA CYS A 287 -10.53 14.66 9.93
C CYS A 287 -10.49 14.40 8.43
N TYR A 288 -11.18 13.35 8.02
CA TYR A 288 -11.18 12.85 6.66
C TYR A 288 -12.59 12.50 6.23
N ARG A 289 -12.88 12.71 4.96
CA ARG A 289 -14.20 12.47 4.39
C ARG A 289 -14.08 11.78 3.04
N LEU A 290 -15.15 11.07 2.72
CA LEU A 290 -15.35 10.33 1.49
C LEU A 290 -16.69 10.77 0.90
N SER A 291 -16.73 11.08 -0.39
CA SER A 291 -18.01 11.27 -1.09
C SER A 291 -18.58 9.93 -1.54
N THR A 292 -19.86 9.89 -1.87
CA THR A 292 -20.45 8.75 -2.57
C THR A 292 -19.82 8.56 -3.96
N ILE A 293 -19.92 7.34 -4.50
CA ILE A 293 -19.53 7.04 -5.88
C ILE A 293 -20.65 7.46 -6.83
N VAL A 294 -20.32 8.28 -7.82
CA VAL A 294 -21.22 8.69 -8.90
C VAL A 294 -20.50 8.47 -10.22
N SER A 295 -21.06 7.63 -11.10
CA SER A 295 -20.49 7.33 -12.43
C SER A 295 -19.01 6.94 -12.40
N GLY A 296 -18.64 6.01 -11.51
CA GLY A 296 -17.27 5.53 -11.38
C GLY A 296 -16.27 6.58 -10.88
N HIS A 297 -16.73 7.59 -10.13
CA HIS A 297 -15.91 8.67 -9.59
C HIS A 297 -16.34 9.00 -8.15
N PHE A 298 -15.37 9.23 -7.27
CA PHE A 298 -15.58 9.83 -5.94
C PHE A 298 -14.40 10.71 -5.54
N PHE A 299 -14.62 11.55 -4.54
CA PHE A 299 -13.63 12.40 -3.90
C PHE A 299 -13.34 11.94 -2.48
N TYR A 300 -12.11 12.14 -2.04
CA TYR A 300 -11.68 11.77 -0.70
C TYR A 300 -10.59 12.73 -0.19
N GLY A 301 -10.41 12.72 1.12
CA GLY A 301 -9.30 13.39 1.78
C GLY A 301 -9.73 14.27 2.94
N GLY A 302 -8.79 15.09 3.38
CA GLY A 302 -8.98 16.03 4.47
C GLY A 302 -7.65 16.64 4.88
N PRO A 303 -7.69 17.78 5.59
CA PRO A 303 -6.49 18.52 5.95
C PRO A 303 -5.62 17.81 6.99
N GLY A 304 -6.14 16.80 7.67
CA GLY A 304 -5.50 16.22 8.85
C GLY A 304 -5.65 17.17 10.05
N HIS A 305 -4.57 17.31 10.83
CA HIS A 305 -4.50 18.09 12.07
C HIS A 305 -5.46 17.66 13.18
N CYS A 306 -5.88 16.41 13.14
CA CYS A 306 -6.64 15.85 14.22
C CYS A 306 -5.73 15.35 15.32
N VAL A 307 -6.08 15.73 16.53
CA VAL A 307 -5.58 15.14 17.77
C VAL A 307 -6.72 14.25 18.27
N VAL A 308 -6.43 12.97 18.46
CA VAL A 308 -7.39 11.99 18.97
C VAL A 308 -7.26 11.93 20.49
#